data_AF-A0A7R9ID85-F1
#
_entry.id   AF-A0A7R9ID85-F1
#
_cell.length_a   1.000
_cell.length_b   1.000
_cell.length_c   1.000
_cell.angle_alpha   90.00
_cell.angle_beta   90.00
_cell.angle_gamma   90.00
#
_symmetry.space_group_name_H-M   'P 1'
#
loop_
_entity.id
_entity.type
_entity.pdbx_description
1 polymer ?
#
loop_
_entity_poly.entity_id
_entity_poly.type
_entity_poly.pdbx_seq_one_letter_code
_entity_poly.pdbx_strand_id
1 'polypeptide(L)'
;MFLVSDRTLVLLFVTATPRRRLRRPTTSVSSSVSSVLRPRGDQETAASSRFKVRSRLTPSGSSIRKTTTTALSGPSKDEGYKVVCYYTNWSQYRPKHGKFLPEDIQPDLCTHVIFAFGWLKKGKLSSFESNDETKDGKTGLYERIMSLKKSNPKLKVLMAIGGWSFGTQKFKVMSATRYSRQTFIYSAIPFLRDRNFDGLDLDWEYPKGSDDKKNFVLLLKDLPHRLEMGWVGVQIPPRVRQTKTTKVSADSNCALDSRGKTVTPS
;
A
#
# COMPACT_ATOMS: atom_id res chain seq x y z
N MET A 1 12.92 -19.81 25.87
CA MET A 1 13.15 -20.19 24.47
C MET A 1 11.88 -19.85 23.70
N PHE A 2 11.85 -18.68 23.04
CA PHE A 2 10.67 -18.21 22.30
C PHE A 2 10.97 -18.26 20.80
N LEU A 3 10.15 -19.02 20.07
CA LEU A 3 9.95 -18.88 18.64
C LEU A 3 8.44 -18.73 18.44
N VAL A 4 7.98 -17.50 18.24
CA VAL A 4 6.66 -17.23 17.68
C VAL A 4 6.90 -16.75 16.26
N SER A 5 6.71 -17.66 15.30
CA SER A 5 6.69 -17.35 13.87
C SER A 5 5.25 -16.95 13.50
N ASP A 6 4.92 -15.67 13.60
CA ASP A 6 3.70 -15.14 13.00
C ASP A 6 3.92 -14.95 11.50
N ARG A 7 3.17 -15.70 10.68
CA ARG A 7 3.19 -15.54 9.22
C ARG A 7 2.18 -14.47 8.82
N THR A 8 2.54 -13.20 9.00
CA THR A 8 1.85 -12.10 8.30
C THR A 8 2.07 -12.29 6.80
N LEU A 9 1.00 -12.51 6.03
CA LEU A 9 1.09 -12.57 4.58
C LEU A 9 1.05 -11.14 4.03
N VAL A 10 2.23 -10.58 3.77
CA VAL A 10 2.36 -9.29 3.09
C VAL A 10 2.24 -9.51 1.58
N LEU A 11 1.13 -9.10 0.96
CA LEU A 11 1.04 -9.06 -0.49
C LEU A 11 1.70 -7.78 -1.02
N LEU A 12 2.93 -7.92 -1.52
CA LEU A 12 3.61 -6.91 -2.33
C LEU A 12 3.12 -7.00 -3.77
N PHE A 13 2.38 -5.99 -4.25
CA PHE A 13 2.07 -5.85 -5.67
C PHE A 13 3.04 -4.85 -6.30
N VAL A 14 4.02 -5.37 -7.07
CA VAL A 14 4.82 -4.52 -7.96
C VAL A 14 3.94 -4.18 -9.17
N THR A 15 3.65 -2.90 -9.37
CA THR A 15 2.91 -2.42 -10.54
C THR A 15 3.78 -2.56 -11.78
N ALA A 16 3.58 -3.63 -12.56
CA ALA A 16 4.07 -3.68 -13.93
C ALA A 16 3.18 -2.76 -14.78
N THR A 17 3.72 -1.63 -15.23
CA THR A 17 3.06 -0.76 -16.22
C THR A 17 2.85 -1.55 -17.51
N PRO A 18 1.61 -1.70 -18.03
CA PRO A 18 1.41 -2.36 -19.31
C PRO A 18 1.89 -1.42 -20.42
N ARG A 19 2.98 -1.77 -21.11
CA ARG A 19 3.31 -1.15 -22.40
C ARG A 19 2.18 -1.47 -23.38
N ARG A 20 1.32 -0.48 -23.65
CA ARG A 20 0.34 -0.54 -24.74
C ARG A 20 1.09 -0.70 -26.07
N ARG A 21 0.98 -1.89 -26.67
CA ARG A 21 1.29 -2.08 -28.10
C ARG A 21 0.12 -1.52 -28.90
N LEU A 22 0.33 -0.39 -29.56
CA LEU A 22 -0.56 0.13 -30.59
C LEU A 22 -0.64 -0.89 -31.74
N ARG A 23 -1.82 -1.46 -31.97
CA ARG A 23 -2.11 -2.24 -33.19
C ARG A 23 -2.64 -1.29 -34.26
N ARG A 24 -2.06 -1.41 -35.45
CA ARG A 24 -2.39 -0.66 -36.68
C ARG A 24 -3.76 -1.11 -37.23
N PRO A 25 -4.64 -0.22 -37.71
CA PRO A 25 -5.89 -0.64 -38.34
C PRO A 25 -5.62 -1.17 -39.75
N THR A 26 -6.18 -2.33 -40.07
CA THR A 26 -6.31 -2.84 -41.45
C THR A 26 -7.62 -2.36 -42.05
N THR A 27 -7.51 -1.63 -43.16
CA THR A 27 -8.62 -1.14 -43.99
C THR A 27 -9.19 -2.26 -44.85
N SER A 28 -10.51 -2.42 -44.86
CA SER A 28 -11.25 -3.12 -45.89
C SER A 28 -12.40 -2.24 -46.37
N VAL A 29 -12.32 -1.75 -47.60
CA VAL A 29 -13.42 -1.07 -48.30
C VAL A 29 -13.63 -1.79 -49.62
N SER A 30 -14.87 -2.12 -49.92
CA SER A 30 -15.35 -2.59 -51.22
C SER A 30 -16.38 -1.59 -51.78
N SER A 31 -16.19 -1.31 -53.09
CA SER A 31 -17.03 -0.70 -54.15
C SER A 31 -18.55 -0.56 -53.88
N SER A 32 -19.33 0.39 -54.42
CA SER A 32 -19.35 1.23 -55.65
C SER A 32 -20.47 2.28 -55.47
N VAL A 33 -20.57 3.43 -56.16
CA VAL A 33 -21.22 3.68 -57.47
C VAL A 33 -21.04 5.19 -57.86
N SER A 34 -21.03 5.42 -59.17
CA SER A 34 -20.82 6.59 -60.05
C SER A 34 -21.63 7.90 -59.83
N SER A 35 -21.06 9.06 -60.20
CA SER A 35 -21.49 9.91 -61.35
C SER A 35 -20.77 11.28 -61.46
N VAL A 36 -20.06 11.46 -62.58
CA VAL A 36 -19.72 12.64 -63.44
C VAL A 36 -20.01 14.10 -62.98
N LEU A 37 -18.96 14.96 -63.00
CA LEU A 37 -18.87 16.27 -63.73
C LEU A 37 -17.48 16.93 -63.50
N ARG A 38 -16.93 17.58 -64.55
CA ARG A 38 -15.65 18.35 -64.67
C ARG A 38 -16.01 19.81 -65.08
N PRO A 39 -15.07 20.79 -65.27
CA PRO A 39 -13.71 21.06 -64.74
C PRO A 39 -13.44 22.55 -64.36
N ARG A 40 -12.23 22.89 -63.82
CA ARG A 40 -11.30 24.02 -64.20
C ARG A 40 -10.53 24.67 -63.03
N GLY A 41 -9.28 25.08 -63.31
CA GLY A 41 -8.46 26.11 -62.62
C GLY A 41 -7.39 25.57 -61.67
N ASP A 42 -6.10 25.49 -62.06
CA ASP A 42 -5.00 26.48 -61.81
C ASP A 42 -4.37 26.29 -60.40
N GLN A 43 -3.08 26.37 -60.07
CA GLN A 43 -1.79 26.63 -60.72
C GLN A 43 -0.68 26.49 -59.62
N GLU A 44 0.55 26.09 -60.01
CA GLU A 44 1.86 26.30 -59.32
C GLU A 44 2.14 25.70 -57.91
N THR A 45 3.36 25.43 -57.44
CA THR A 45 4.74 25.72 -57.87
C THR A 45 5.73 24.66 -57.32
N ALA A 46 6.92 24.64 -57.95
CA ALA A 46 8.11 23.83 -57.71
C ALA A 46 8.69 23.82 -56.28
N ALA A 47 9.44 22.76 -55.94
CA ALA A 47 10.91 22.82 -55.85
C ALA A 47 11.53 21.46 -55.43
N SER A 48 12.39 20.96 -56.31
CA SER A 48 13.35 19.89 -56.07
C SER A 48 14.66 20.52 -55.60
N SER A 49 15.31 19.95 -54.57
CA SER A 49 16.75 20.13 -54.35
C SER A 49 17.38 18.94 -53.64
N ARG A 50 17.98 18.08 -54.47
CA ARG A 50 19.05 17.14 -54.14
C ARG A 50 20.27 17.93 -53.64
N PHE A 51 20.90 17.55 -52.52
CA PHE A 51 22.26 18.02 -52.23
C PHE A 51 23.21 16.90 -51.83
N LYS A 52 24.42 17.06 -52.37
CA LYS A 52 25.48 16.09 -52.61
C LYS A 52 26.54 16.22 -51.53
N VAL A 53 27.08 15.07 -51.15
CA VAL A 53 28.23 14.89 -50.24
C VAL A 53 29.45 15.66 -50.75
N ARG A 54 30.13 16.38 -49.83
CA ARG A 54 31.53 16.76 -49.99
C ARG A 54 32.26 16.62 -48.67
N SER A 55 33.32 15.82 -48.70
CA SER A 55 34.32 15.64 -47.66
C SER A 55 35.23 16.88 -47.57
N ARG A 56 35.79 17.16 -46.36
CA ARG A 56 37.25 17.13 -46.10
C ARG A 56 37.67 17.83 -44.79
N LEU A 57 38.50 17.08 -44.03
CA LEU A 57 39.58 17.41 -43.07
C LEU A 57 39.32 17.93 -41.64
N THR A 58 40.01 17.23 -40.73
CA THR A 58 40.21 17.32 -39.27
C THR A 58 41.25 18.39 -38.90
N PRO A 59 41.42 18.79 -37.61
CA PRO A 59 42.30 17.98 -36.73
C PRO A 59 41.90 17.93 -35.23
N SER A 60 42.24 16.76 -34.65
CA SER A 60 42.85 16.56 -33.33
C SER A 60 42.19 17.16 -32.07
N GLY A 61 41.49 16.30 -31.35
CA GLY A 61 41.20 16.45 -29.92
C GLY A 61 41.11 15.06 -29.28
N SER A 62 42.14 14.70 -28.52
CA SER A 62 42.26 13.44 -27.76
C SER A 62 41.07 13.23 -26.82
N SER A 63 40.39 12.09 -26.92
CA SER A 63 39.61 11.56 -25.79
C SER A 63 39.70 10.04 -25.74
N ILE A 64 40.39 9.58 -24.68
CA ILE A 64 40.58 8.20 -24.28
C ILE A 64 39.20 7.58 -24.00
N ARG A 65 38.76 6.65 -24.85
CA ARG A 65 37.58 5.82 -24.58
C ARG A 65 37.91 4.85 -23.45
N LYS A 66 37.53 5.19 -22.21
CA LYS A 66 37.34 4.18 -21.16
C LYS A 66 36.15 3.31 -21.56
N THR A 67 36.44 2.06 -21.90
CA THR A 67 35.45 0.99 -22.04
C THR A 67 34.89 0.68 -20.66
N THR A 68 33.90 1.44 -20.21
CA THR A 68 33.11 1.08 -19.03
C THR A 68 32.00 0.16 -19.52
N THR A 69 32.23 -1.14 -19.36
CA THR A 69 31.19 -2.17 -19.47
C THR A 69 30.08 -1.81 -18.49
N THR A 70 28.99 -1.22 -18.99
CA THR A 70 27.78 -0.99 -18.21
C THR A 70 27.15 -2.34 -17.92
N ALA A 71 27.57 -2.96 -16.83
CA ALA A 71 26.80 -4.04 -16.23
C ALA A 71 25.42 -3.46 -15.91
N LEU A 72 24.38 -3.93 -16.61
CA LEU A 72 23.01 -3.72 -16.19
C LEU A 72 22.88 -4.35 -14.81
N SER A 73 22.97 -3.54 -13.76
CA SER A 73 22.49 -3.93 -12.45
C SER A 73 20.99 -4.14 -12.57
N GLY A 74 20.59 -5.41 -12.66
CA GLY A 74 19.23 -5.81 -12.34
C GLY A 74 18.86 -5.28 -10.95
N PRO A 75 17.56 -5.12 -10.64
CA PRO A 75 17.15 -4.62 -9.34
C PRO A 75 17.73 -5.52 -8.26
N SER A 76 18.65 -4.98 -7.46
CA SER A 76 19.20 -5.65 -6.29
C SER A 76 18.07 -5.87 -5.31
N LYS A 77 17.44 -7.05 -5.37
CA LYS A 77 16.49 -7.50 -4.35
C LYS A 77 17.25 -7.94 -3.11
N ASP A 78 17.75 -6.96 -2.37
CA ASP A 78 18.10 -7.16 -0.97
C ASP A 78 17.40 -6.08 -0.14
N GLU A 79 16.07 -6.04 -0.27
CA GLU A 79 15.22 -5.40 0.74
C GLU A 79 15.15 -6.42 1.87
N GLY A 80 15.97 -6.24 2.91
CA GLY A 80 16.11 -7.17 4.03
C GLY A 80 14.80 -7.49 4.76
N TYR A 81 14.89 -8.23 5.87
CA TYR A 81 13.72 -8.61 6.65
C TYR A 81 12.88 -7.40 7.07
N LYS A 82 11.56 -7.54 6.97
CA LYS A 82 10.61 -6.52 7.43
C LYS A 82 10.30 -6.73 8.90
N VAL A 83 10.49 -5.69 9.70
CA VAL A 83 9.96 -5.58 11.06
C VAL A 83 8.66 -4.79 10.99
N VAL A 84 7.54 -5.44 11.29
CA VAL A 84 6.18 -4.87 11.20
C VAL A 84 5.60 -4.73 12.60
N CYS A 85 5.34 -3.50 13.03
CA CYS A 85 4.93 -3.17 14.39
C CYS A 85 3.50 -2.63 14.41
N TYR A 86 2.63 -3.22 15.22
CA TYR A 86 1.28 -2.66 15.45
C TYR A 86 1.33 -1.62 16.56
N TYR A 87 0.86 -0.41 16.27
CA TYR A 87 0.58 0.64 17.25
C TYR A 87 -0.93 0.67 17.53
N THR A 88 -1.32 0.56 18.79
CA THR A 88 -2.72 0.49 19.20
C THR A 88 -3.18 1.82 19.79
N ASN A 89 -4.17 2.49 19.19
CA ASN A 89 -4.59 3.83 19.64
C ASN A 89 -5.08 3.86 21.10
N TRP A 90 -5.65 2.77 21.62
CA TRP A 90 -6.08 2.70 23.02
C TRP A 90 -4.93 2.66 24.04
N SER A 91 -3.66 2.51 23.62
CA SER A 91 -2.51 2.59 24.55
C SER A 91 -2.33 3.96 25.19
N GLN A 92 -2.89 5.01 24.57
CA GLN A 92 -2.86 6.38 25.09
C GLN A 92 -3.58 6.52 26.45
N TYR A 93 -4.52 5.61 26.74
CA TYR A 93 -5.37 5.64 27.95
C TYR A 93 -4.79 4.81 29.10
N ARG A 94 -3.69 4.08 28.88
CA ARG A 94 -3.07 3.29 29.95
C ARG A 94 -2.50 4.22 31.03
N PRO A 95 -2.61 3.85 32.32
CA PRO A 95 -2.12 4.68 33.42
C PRO A 95 -0.60 4.55 33.60
N LYS A 96 -0.01 5.60 34.19
CA LYS A 96 1.40 5.65 34.64
C LYS A 96 2.38 5.20 33.53
N HIS A 97 3.32 4.29 33.85
CA HIS A 97 4.33 3.77 32.93
C HIS A 97 3.77 2.91 31.79
N GLY A 98 2.49 2.52 31.86
CA GLY A 98 1.84 1.81 30.76
C GLY A 98 1.37 2.72 29.63
N LYS A 99 1.31 4.05 29.87
CA LYS A 99 0.91 5.03 28.85
C LYS A 99 1.91 5.00 27.71
N PHE A 100 1.41 4.87 26.49
CA PHE A 100 2.23 4.81 25.29
C PHE A 100 1.61 5.66 24.19
N LEU A 101 2.41 6.56 23.66
CA LEU A 101 2.06 7.56 22.65
C LEU A 101 2.91 7.35 21.38
N PRO A 102 2.53 7.96 20.24
CA PRO A 102 3.30 7.87 19.01
C PRO A 102 4.79 8.25 19.15
N GLU A 103 5.09 9.23 20.00
CA GLU A 103 6.44 9.75 20.21
C GLU A 103 7.35 8.77 20.98
N ASP A 104 6.77 7.77 21.65
CA ASP A 104 7.52 6.73 22.34
C ASP A 104 8.07 5.67 21.35
N ILE A 105 7.65 5.71 20.08
CA ILE A 105 8.14 4.81 19.04
C ILE A 105 9.46 5.35 18.49
N GLN A 106 10.52 4.54 18.61
CA GLN A 106 11.78 4.84 17.95
C GLN A 106 11.63 4.68 16.42
N PRO A 107 11.90 5.73 15.60
CA PRO A 107 11.62 5.72 14.17
C PRO A 107 12.32 4.61 13.36
N ASP A 108 13.46 4.11 13.84
CA ASP A 108 14.27 3.09 13.17
C ASP A 108 14.05 1.67 13.69
N LEU A 109 13.19 1.49 14.70
CA LEU A 109 12.89 0.17 15.27
C LEU A 109 12.14 -0.74 14.29
N CYS A 110 11.26 -0.14 13.48
CA CYS A 110 10.33 -0.86 12.63
C CYS A 110 10.49 -0.40 11.17
N THR A 111 10.42 -1.35 10.25
CA THR A 111 10.32 -1.02 8.81
C THR A 111 8.91 -0.56 8.44
N HIS A 112 7.90 -1.10 9.13
CA HIS A 112 6.49 -0.79 8.95
C HIS A 112 5.83 -0.60 10.31
N VAL A 113 5.02 0.46 10.44
CA VAL A 113 4.11 0.66 11.57
C VAL A 113 2.68 0.52 11.05
N ILE A 114 1.86 -0.26 11.73
CA ILE A 114 0.45 -0.44 11.41
C ILE A 114 -0.38 0.21 12.52
N PHE A 115 -1.14 1.24 12.18
CA PHE A 115 -2.06 1.92 13.08
C PHE A 115 -3.33 1.08 13.28
N ALA A 116 -3.47 0.51 14.46
CA ALA A 116 -4.64 -0.23 14.92
C ALA A 116 -5.53 0.69 15.79
N PHE A 117 -6.75 1.05 15.38
CA PHE A 117 -7.40 0.72 14.10
C PHE A 117 -8.11 1.94 13.53
N GLY A 118 -8.40 1.91 12.24
CA GLY A 118 -9.53 2.64 11.67
C GLY A 118 -10.84 1.91 11.94
N TRP A 119 -11.92 2.36 11.31
CA TRP A 119 -13.26 1.82 11.48
C TRP A 119 -14.08 1.79 10.19
N LEU A 120 -15.27 1.20 10.26
CA LEU A 120 -16.22 1.16 9.15
C LEU A 120 -17.56 1.77 9.57
N LYS A 121 -17.90 2.90 8.95
CA LYS A 121 -19.19 3.58 9.16
C LYS A 121 -19.92 3.68 7.83
N LYS A 122 -21.16 3.17 7.78
CA LYS A 122 -22.00 3.15 6.57
C LYS A 122 -21.27 2.55 5.33
N GLY A 123 -20.50 1.47 5.55
CA GLY A 123 -19.74 0.79 4.49
C GLY A 123 -18.51 1.54 3.98
N LYS A 124 -18.12 2.64 4.62
CA LYS A 124 -16.97 3.48 4.25
C LYS A 124 -15.91 3.44 5.35
N LEU A 125 -14.64 3.55 4.96
CA LEU A 125 -13.53 3.71 5.92
C LEU A 125 -13.73 5.02 6.69
N SER A 126 -13.54 4.96 8.00
CA SER A 126 -13.66 6.10 8.92
C SER A 126 -12.66 5.99 10.06
N SER A 127 -12.48 7.07 10.81
CA SER A 127 -11.72 7.06 12.06
C SER A 127 -12.41 6.20 13.12
N PHE A 128 -11.63 5.66 14.05
CA PHE A 128 -12.16 4.91 15.19
C PHE A 128 -12.67 5.87 16.27
N GLU A 129 -11.86 6.86 16.63
CA GLU A 129 -12.20 7.90 17.60
C GLU A 129 -11.88 9.31 17.07
N SER A 130 -12.42 10.34 17.72
CA SER A 130 -12.32 11.73 17.24
C SER A 130 -10.92 12.33 17.38
N ASN A 131 -10.18 11.92 18.42
CA ASN A 131 -8.80 12.31 18.72
C ASN A 131 -7.74 11.60 17.87
N ASP A 132 -8.14 10.61 17.05
CA ASP A 132 -7.27 10.11 15.99
C ASP A 132 -7.04 11.18 14.91
N GLU A 133 -8.06 12.02 14.66
CA GLU A 133 -8.07 13.08 13.64
C GLU A 133 -7.50 14.38 14.18
N THR A 134 -6.77 15.11 13.34
CA THR A 134 -6.42 16.50 13.62
C THR A 134 -7.63 17.40 13.40
N LYS A 135 -8.06 18.10 14.45
CA LYS A 135 -9.21 19.02 14.42
C LYS A 135 -8.97 20.20 15.35
N ASP A 136 -9.49 21.36 14.98
CA ASP A 136 -9.51 22.57 15.83
C ASP A 136 -8.13 22.97 16.37
N GLY A 137 -7.09 22.83 15.54
CA GLY A 137 -5.69 23.13 15.90
C GLY A 137 -5.02 22.09 16.81
N LYS A 138 -5.73 21.02 17.20
CA LYS A 138 -5.18 19.91 17.98
C LYS A 138 -4.77 18.76 17.07
N THR A 139 -3.47 18.46 17.06
CA THR A 139 -2.89 17.34 16.32
C THR A 139 -3.42 15.99 16.83
N GLY A 140 -4.02 15.21 15.93
CA GLY A 140 -4.53 13.87 16.22
C GLY A 140 -3.45 12.79 16.19
N LEU A 141 -3.80 11.57 16.61
CA LEU A 141 -2.86 10.45 16.61
C LEU A 141 -2.34 10.07 15.22
N TYR A 142 -3.14 10.22 14.15
CA TYR A 142 -2.69 9.92 12.79
C TYR A 142 -1.49 10.79 12.40
N GLU A 143 -1.60 12.10 12.57
CA GLU A 143 -0.53 13.03 12.20
C GLU A 143 0.72 12.84 13.08
N ARG A 144 0.54 12.52 14.36
CA ARG A 144 1.64 12.21 15.27
C ARG A 144 2.40 10.95 14.86
N ILE A 145 1.71 9.88 14.46
CA ILE A 145 2.38 8.68 13.92
C ILE A 145 3.06 8.99 12.59
N MET A 146 2.46 9.79 11.72
CA MET A 146 3.09 10.20 10.45
C MET A 146 4.35 11.03 10.66
N SER A 147 4.47 11.73 11.79
CA SER A 147 5.68 12.51 12.11
C SER A 147 6.94 11.64 12.21
N LEU A 148 6.81 10.35 12.55
CA LEU A 148 7.93 9.39 12.58
C LEU A 148 8.61 9.26 11.21
N LYS A 149 7.86 9.44 10.11
CA LYS A 149 8.39 9.43 8.75
C LYS A 149 9.31 10.62 8.45
N LYS A 150 9.22 11.72 9.22
CA LYS A 150 10.14 12.86 9.10
C LYS A 150 11.54 12.48 9.57
N SER A 151 11.64 11.66 10.63
CA SER A 151 12.90 11.15 11.15
C SER A 151 13.43 9.95 10.36
N ASN A 152 12.53 9.05 9.94
CA ASN A 152 12.87 7.92 9.08
C ASN A 152 12.00 7.92 7.81
N PRO A 153 12.45 8.55 6.71
CA PRO A 153 11.70 8.59 5.44
C PRO A 153 11.46 7.23 4.79
N LYS A 154 12.18 6.18 5.21
CA LYS A 154 11.99 4.80 4.72
C LYS A 154 10.83 4.09 5.41
N LEU A 155 10.43 4.55 6.60
CA LEU A 155 9.33 3.99 7.37
C LEU A 155 8.02 4.02 6.55
N LYS A 156 7.30 2.89 6.55
CA LYS A 156 5.96 2.79 5.99
C LYS A 156 4.93 2.73 7.10
N VAL A 157 3.87 3.52 6.98
CA VAL A 157 2.77 3.56 7.95
C VAL A 157 1.49 3.12 7.26
N LEU A 158 0.89 2.02 7.74
CA LEU A 158 -0.37 1.49 7.23
C LEU A 158 -1.49 1.71 8.25
N MET A 159 -2.73 1.77 7.78
CA MET A 159 -3.90 1.73 8.66
C MET A 159 -4.49 0.33 8.68
N ALA A 160 -4.67 -0.27 9.85
CA ALA A 160 -5.44 -1.49 9.99
C ALA A 160 -6.94 -1.19 10.14
N ILE A 161 -7.78 -1.99 9.51
CA ILE A 161 -9.22 -2.04 9.77
C ILE A 161 -9.59 -3.45 10.20
N GLY A 162 -10.35 -3.55 11.30
CA GLY A 162 -10.79 -4.84 11.83
C GLY A 162 -10.39 -5.04 13.29
N GLY A 163 -9.83 -6.21 13.59
CA GLY A 163 -9.52 -6.67 14.93
C GLY A 163 -10.75 -7.17 15.69
N TRP A 164 -10.49 -7.77 16.85
CA TRP A 164 -11.48 -8.45 17.68
C TRP A 164 -12.77 -7.63 17.92
N SER A 165 -12.63 -6.37 18.34
CA SER A 165 -13.77 -5.49 18.67
C SER A 165 -14.61 -5.09 17.45
N PHE A 166 -14.08 -5.21 16.24
CA PHE A 166 -14.81 -4.92 15.00
C PHE A 166 -15.83 -6.01 14.66
N GLY A 167 -15.58 -7.24 15.12
CA GLY A 167 -16.37 -8.42 14.81
C GLY A 167 -16.35 -8.79 13.32
N THR A 168 -17.24 -9.70 12.92
CA THR A 168 -17.25 -10.22 11.53
C THR A 168 -18.34 -9.65 10.65
N GLN A 169 -19.47 -9.22 11.23
CA GLN A 169 -20.67 -8.87 10.45
C GLN A 169 -20.43 -7.70 9.49
N LYS A 170 -19.64 -6.70 9.89
CA LYS A 170 -19.30 -5.55 9.04
C LYS A 170 -18.47 -5.97 7.83
N PHE A 171 -17.49 -6.86 8.01
CA PHE A 171 -16.71 -7.44 6.91
C PHE A 171 -17.57 -8.30 5.98
N LYS A 172 -18.48 -9.12 6.53
CA LYS A 172 -19.42 -9.91 5.73
C LYS A 172 -20.23 -9.03 4.80
N VAL A 173 -20.89 -8.01 5.35
CA VAL A 173 -21.72 -7.08 4.56
C VAL A 173 -20.89 -6.30 3.55
N MET A 174 -19.72 -5.79 3.93
CA MET A 174 -18.86 -5.03 3.03
C MET A 174 -18.31 -5.88 1.88
N SER A 175 -17.91 -7.13 2.15
CA SER A 175 -17.31 -8.01 1.14
C SER A 175 -18.33 -8.71 0.22
N ALA A 176 -19.60 -8.81 0.64
CA ALA A 176 -20.63 -9.63 -0.01
C ALA A 176 -20.91 -9.29 -1.48
N THR A 177 -20.92 -8.01 -1.85
CA THR A 177 -21.29 -7.59 -3.21
C THR A 177 -20.18 -6.77 -3.86
N ARG A 178 -20.15 -6.75 -5.19
CA ARG A 178 -19.25 -5.83 -5.90
C ARG A 178 -19.52 -4.39 -5.49
N TYR A 179 -20.78 -3.98 -5.41
CA TYR A 179 -21.14 -2.61 -5.02
C TYR A 179 -20.57 -2.23 -3.65
N SER A 180 -20.82 -3.03 -2.62
CA SER A 180 -20.35 -2.77 -1.25
C SER A 180 -18.81 -2.75 -1.13
N ARG A 181 -18.11 -3.65 -1.82
CA ARG A 181 -16.64 -3.65 -1.89
C ARG A 181 -16.12 -2.38 -2.54
N GLN A 182 -16.73 -1.97 -3.65
CA GLN A 182 -16.33 -0.76 -4.36
C GLN A 182 -16.61 0.48 -3.51
N THR A 183 -17.74 0.57 -2.82
CA THR A 183 -18.03 1.66 -1.87
C THR A 183 -16.94 1.78 -0.81
N PHE A 184 -16.51 0.66 -0.23
CA PHE A 184 -15.42 0.65 0.73
C PHE A 184 -14.11 1.12 0.09
N ILE A 185 -13.69 0.52 -1.03
CA ILE A 185 -12.41 0.83 -1.69
C ILE A 185 -12.34 2.30 -2.12
N TYR A 186 -13.39 2.82 -2.75
CA TYR A 186 -13.44 4.22 -3.19
C TYR A 186 -13.46 5.21 -2.01
N SER A 187 -13.95 4.80 -0.85
CA SER A 187 -13.83 5.62 0.37
C SER A 187 -12.45 5.52 1.02
N ALA A 188 -11.80 4.36 0.94
CA ALA A 188 -10.52 4.11 1.59
C ALA A 188 -9.37 4.88 0.93
N ILE A 189 -9.36 4.97 -0.40
CA ILE A 189 -8.30 5.65 -1.15
C ILE A 189 -8.09 7.11 -0.70
N PRO A 190 -9.09 8.00 -0.78
CA PRO A 190 -8.92 9.38 -0.32
C PRO A 190 -8.66 9.44 1.18
N PHE A 191 -9.37 8.62 1.98
CA PHE A 191 -9.18 8.63 3.43
C PHE A 191 -7.73 8.38 3.85
N LEU A 192 -7.05 7.42 3.21
CA LEU A 192 -5.65 7.08 3.45
C LEU A 192 -4.70 8.14 2.88
N ARG A 193 -4.94 8.60 1.64
CA ARG A 193 -4.10 9.60 0.96
C ARG A 193 -4.11 10.95 1.68
N ASP A 194 -5.29 11.42 2.09
CA ASP A 194 -5.47 12.69 2.80
C ASP A 194 -4.76 12.69 4.16
N ARG A 195 -4.51 11.51 4.74
CA ARG A 195 -3.81 11.30 6.02
C ARG A 195 -2.38 10.78 5.85
N ASN A 196 -1.88 10.71 4.62
CA ASN A 196 -0.51 10.30 4.29
C ASN A 196 -0.13 8.85 4.69
N PHE A 197 -1.11 7.95 4.81
CA PHE A 197 -0.87 6.52 4.99
C PHE A 197 -0.28 5.89 3.72
N ASP A 198 0.64 4.95 3.86
CA ASP A 198 1.29 4.23 2.75
C ASP A 198 0.52 2.98 2.31
N GLY A 199 -0.49 2.56 3.08
CA GLY A 199 -1.23 1.34 2.81
C GLY A 199 -2.36 1.05 3.78
N LEU A 200 -3.02 -0.08 3.51
CA LEU A 200 -4.15 -0.59 4.28
C LEU A 200 -3.84 -2.02 4.75
N ASP A 201 -4.13 -2.33 5.99
CA ASP A 201 -4.07 -3.68 6.56
C ASP A 201 -5.49 -4.18 6.87
N LEU A 202 -5.84 -5.37 6.38
CA LEU A 202 -7.15 -5.98 6.61
C LEU A 202 -7.02 -7.05 7.69
N ASP A 203 -7.61 -6.78 8.86
CA ASP A 203 -7.62 -7.67 10.02
C ASP A 203 -9.03 -8.24 10.26
N TRP A 204 -9.54 -9.02 9.30
CA TRP A 204 -10.82 -9.72 9.48
C TRP A 204 -10.61 -10.96 10.35
N GLU A 205 -11.13 -10.89 11.58
CA GLU A 205 -11.07 -11.98 12.57
C GLU A 205 -12.42 -12.72 12.78
N TYR A 206 -12.81 -13.76 12.02
CA TYR A 206 -12.21 -14.32 10.81
C TYR A 206 -13.31 -14.62 9.76
N PRO A 207 -12.98 -14.61 8.45
CA PRO A 207 -13.90 -15.10 7.42
C PRO A 207 -14.21 -16.58 7.66
N LYS A 208 -15.50 -16.95 7.67
CA LYS A 208 -15.96 -18.31 7.96
C LYS A 208 -16.90 -18.83 6.86
N GLY A 209 -16.59 -20.02 6.35
CA GLY A 209 -17.38 -20.69 5.31
C GLY A 209 -16.97 -20.31 3.89
N SER A 210 -17.63 -20.92 2.91
CA SER A 210 -17.28 -20.77 1.49
C SER A 210 -17.46 -19.32 1.01
N ASP A 211 -18.54 -18.67 1.42
CA ASP A 211 -18.89 -17.35 0.89
C ASP A 211 -17.96 -16.26 1.42
N ASP A 212 -17.69 -16.24 2.73
CA ASP A 212 -16.71 -15.32 3.32
C ASP A 212 -15.32 -15.49 2.67
N LYS A 213 -14.88 -16.74 2.44
CA LYS A 213 -13.61 -17.01 1.76
C LYS A 213 -13.59 -16.44 0.34
N LYS A 214 -14.63 -16.69 -0.47
CA LYS A 214 -14.74 -16.18 -1.84
C LYS A 214 -14.79 -14.65 -1.84
N ASN A 215 -15.62 -14.07 -1.00
CA ASN A 215 -15.83 -12.63 -0.90
C ASN A 215 -14.58 -11.89 -0.40
N PHE A 216 -13.83 -12.50 0.53
CA PHE A 216 -12.56 -11.94 0.99
C PHE A 216 -11.52 -11.92 -0.13
N VAL A 217 -11.40 -13.01 -0.90
CA VAL A 217 -10.52 -13.05 -2.08
C VAL A 217 -10.93 -12.01 -3.11
N LEU A 218 -12.23 -11.83 -3.36
CA LEU A 218 -12.73 -10.79 -4.27
C LEU A 218 -12.40 -9.37 -3.77
N LEU A 219 -12.51 -9.13 -2.46
CA LEU A 219 -12.08 -7.87 -1.86
C LEU A 219 -10.59 -7.61 -2.05
N LEU A 220 -9.75 -8.60 -1.77
CA LEU A 220 -8.31 -8.51 -1.98
C LEU A 220 -7.93 -8.37 -3.46
N LYS A 221 -8.75 -8.88 -4.39
CA LYS A 221 -8.55 -8.69 -5.82
C LYS A 221 -8.92 -7.28 -6.28
N ASP A 222 -9.98 -6.71 -5.70
CA ASP A 222 -10.49 -5.39 -6.08
C ASP A 222 -9.62 -4.25 -5.51
N LEU A 223 -8.91 -4.46 -4.39
CA LEU A 223 -8.08 -3.46 -3.69
C LEU A 223 -6.82 -2.99 -4.47
N PRO A 224 -5.89 -3.87 -4.91
CA PRO A 224 -4.64 -3.48 -5.58
C PRO A 224 -4.84 -2.76 -6.90
N HIS A 225 -5.96 -3.03 -7.59
CA HIS A 225 -6.25 -2.35 -8.85
C HIS A 225 -6.55 -0.86 -8.68
N ARG A 226 -6.92 -0.43 -7.46
CA ARG A 226 -7.41 0.93 -7.20
C ARG A 226 -6.59 1.69 -6.18
N LEU A 227 -6.01 0.98 -5.22
CA LEU A 227 -4.98 1.51 -4.35
C LEU A 227 -3.67 1.45 -5.13
N GLU A 228 -3.31 2.50 -5.88
CA GLU A 228 -1.91 2.73 -6.31
C GLU A 228 -1.00 3.04 -5.10
N MET A 229 -1.34 2.50 -3.94
CA MET A 229 -0.62 2.61 -2.69
C MET A 229 0.32 1.40 -2.63
N GLY A 230 1.53 1.59 -2.12
CA GLY A 230 2.57 0.55 -2.25
C GLY A 230 2.27 -0.75 -1.50
N TRP A 231 1.30 -0.79 -0.57
CA TRP A 231 1.18 -1.88 0.41
C TRP A 231 -0.27 -2.21 0.82
N VAL A 232 -0.62 -3.50 0.74
CA VAL A 232 -1.81 -4.08 1.39
C VAL A 232 -1.38 -5.22 2.31
N GLY A 233 -1.64 -5.07 3.61
CA GLY A 233 -1.44 -6.10 4.62
C GLY A 233 -2.69 -6.96 4.83
N VAL A 234 -2.50 -8.23 5.14
CA VAL A 234 -3.59 -9.11 5.56
C VAL A 234 -3.14 -9.93 6.75
N GLN A 235 -3.90 -9.85 7.84
CA GLN A 235 -3.70 -10.69 9.00
C GLN A 235 -4.49 -12.00 8.83
N ILE A 236 -3.78 -13.12 8.78
CA ILE A 236 -4.36 -14.47 8.71
C ILE A 236 -3.92 -15.19 9.98
N PRO A 237 -4.84 -15.75 10.79
CA PRO A 237 -4.44 -16.49 11.96
C PRO A 237 -3.63 -17.71 11.53
N PRO A 238 -2.58 -18.08 12.28
CA PRO A 238 -1.88 -19.32 12.00
C PRO A 238 -2.89 -20.48 12.15
N ARG A 239 -2.80 -21.49 11.27
CA ARG A 239 -3.57 -22.73 11.40
C ARG A 239 -3.05 -23.51 12.61
N VAL A 240 -3.40 -23.07 13.80
CA VAL A 240 -3.12 -23.76 15.05
C VAL A 240 -4.48 -24.24 15.56
N ARG A 241 -4.60 -25.52 15.93
CA ARG A 241 -5.72 -26.01 16.74
C ARG A 241 -5.93 -25.00 17.86
N GLN A 242 -7.17 -24.55 18.06
CA GLN A 242 -7.53 -23.49 19.02
C GLN A 242 -6.79 -23.64 20.36
N THR A 243 -5.66 -22.94 20.48
CA THR A 243 -5.01 -22.63 21.72
C THR A 243 -4.86 -21.12 21.69
N LYS A 244 -5.57 -20.44 22.60
CA LYS A 244 -5.63 -18.99 22.73
C LYS A 244 -4.29 -18.34 22.39
N THR A 245 -4.25 -17.57 21.31
CA THR A 245 -3.13 -16.70 20.99
C THR A 245 -3.22 -15.48 21.89
N THR A 246 -2.30 -15.34 22.85
CA THR A 246 -2.11 -14.10 23.60
C THR A 246 -1.36 -13.10 22.72
N LYS A 247 -2.02 -11.99 22.36
CA LYS A 247 -1.32 -10.79 21.84
C LYS A 247 -0.31 -10.38 22.93
N VAL A 248 0.94 -10.10 22.55
CA VAL A 248 1.91 -9.47 23.47
C VAL A 248 1.45 -8.03 23.72
N SER A 249 0.52 -7.89 24.65
CA SER A 249 0.38 -6.69 25.45
C SER A 249 1.48 -6.76 26.50
N ALA A 250 2.22 -5.68 26.71
CA ALA A 250 3.01 -5.55 27.93
C ALA A 250 2.02 -5.54 29.09
N ASP A 251 1.74 -6.72 29.63
CA ASP A 251 0.97 -6.87 30.86
C ASP A 251 1.79 -6.22 31.97
N SER A 252 1.27 -5.13 32.49
CA SER A 252 1.77 -4.49 33.69
C SER A 252 1.70 -5.48 34.86
N ASN A 253 2.87 -5.77 35.43
CA ASN A 253 3.16 -6.42 36.71
C ASN A 253 3.31 -7.95 36.73
N CYS A 254 4.53 -8.41 36.44
CA CYS A 254 5.20 -9.44 37.23
C CYS A 254 6.71 -9.20 37.19
N ALA A 255 7.26 -8.49 38.17
CA ALA A 255 8.67 -8.67 38.50
C ALA A 255 8.78 -10.03 39.20
N LEU A 256 9.34 -11.02 38.49
CA LEU A 256 9.74 -12.28 39.10
C LEU A 256 11.13 -12.09 39.72
N ASP A 257 11.28 -12.38 41.01
CA ASP A 257 12.59 -12.64 41.60
C ASP A 257 13.25 -13.83 40.85
N SER A 258 14.57 -13.93 40.90
CA SER A 258 15.44 -15.03 40.48
C SER A 258 14.96 -16.45 40.83
N ARG A 259 13.91 -16.59 41.66
CA ARG A 259 13.27 -17.84 42.08
C ARG A 259 11.79 -17.99 41.69
N GLY A 260 11.22 -17.10 40.87
CA GLY A 260 9.95 -17.33 40.16
C GLY A 260 8.67 -17.31 41.01
N LYS A 261 8.61 -16.57 42.12
CA LYS A 261 7.38 -16.37 42.90
C LYS A 261 6.85 -14.93 42.79
N THR A 262 5.53 -14.79 42.67
CA THR A 262 4.80 -13.51 42.58
C THR A 262 4.68 -12.84 43.96
N VAL A 263 5.07 -11.56 44.05
CA VAL A 263 4.89 -10.72 45.25
C VAL A 263 3.77 -9.72 45.01
N THR A 264 2.75 -9.71 45.86
CA THR A 264 1.66 -8.71 45.86
C THR A 264 2.04 -7.52 46.74
N PRO A 265 1.82 -6.27 46.31
CA PRO A 265 2.12 -5.10 47.13
C PRO A 265 0.99 -4.83 48.15
N SER A 266 1.38 -4.54 49.39
CA SER A 266 0.57 -3.91 50.44
C SER A 266 0.42 -2.41 50.24
#